data_AF-A0A1H4ZAZ6-F1
#
_entry.id   AF-A0A1H4ZAZ6-F1
#
_cell.length_a   1.000
_cell.length_b   1.000
_cell.length_c   1.000
_cell.angle_alpha   90.00
_cell.angle_beta   90.00
_cell.angle_gamma   90.00
#
_symmetry.space_group_name_H-M   'P 1'
#
loop_
_entity.id
_entity.type
_entity.pdbx_description
1 polymer ?
#
loop_
_entity_poly.entity_id
_entity_poly.type
_entity_poly.pdbx_seq_one_letter_code
_entity_poly.pdbx_strand_id
1 'polypeptide(L)'
;MAIGSGLGAQLGIAAETTYGTFVAPAKFIEFTKESLVLKKTTAQSAGIAAGRLLALSSRRVLTRKEVSGSIDLEVTNKSMGLLLQALMGTTVTPVQQGATTAYLQTHTLADTAGKSLTIQKGVPLTTGTVTDKTFLGCKVTSGEFSCEVGGMLTGSFEFDGKDCDEGQTLAAASYSNMAPFHFGQMALKTGTYGAETALDGIRKVSVKVERPQDVERFYANQAALKKEPIANDQVKITGTLETDYVATTLDDLHTSDAATSLVWEFVGANIASTYFDTFRITLPAVKLDEGPPVVDGFGVVKPSFNFTALYDGTNPVKIEYISTDTAV
;
A
#
# COMPACT_ATOMS: atom_id res chain seq x y z
N MET A 1 -1.54 -26.63 13.99
CA MET A 1 -0.29 -27.02 14.70
C MET A 1 0.26 -25.76 15.34
N ALA A 2 0.60 -25.79 16.63
CA ALA A 2 1.19 -24.64 17.30
C ALA A 2 2.67 -24.52 16.86
N ILE A 3 3.04 -23.40 16.24
CA ILE A 3 4.40 -23.20 15.69
C ILE A 3 5.05 -22.04 16.44
N GLY A 4 6.15 -22.30 17.13
CA GLY A 4 6.83 -21.33 17.98
C GLY A 4 7.85 -20.42 17.28
N SER A 5 7.68 -20.17 15.98
CA SER A 5 8.56 -19.35 15.14
C SER A 5 7.72 -18.50 14.19
N GLY A 6 8.33 -17.59 13.43
CA GLY A 6 7.62 -16.72 12.47
C GLY A 6 6.71 -17.44 11.47
N LEU A 7 6.87 -18.75 11.28
CA LEU A 7 5.96 -19.59 10.50
C LEU A 7 4.54 -19.70 11.08
N GLY A 8 4.36 -19.41 12.38
CA GLY A 8 3.06 -19.33 13.03
C GLY A 8 2.46 -17.92 13.06
N ALA A 9 3.10 -16.96 12.38
CA ALA A 9 2.59 -15.60 12.32
C ALA A 9 1.42 -15.48 11.35
N GLN A 10 0.53 -14.51 11.62
CA GLN A 10 -0.61 -14.23 10.76
C GLN A 10 -0.93 -12.74 10.80
N LEU A 11 -1.54 -12.25 9.72
CA LEU A 11 -1.94 -10.86 9.57
C LEU A 11 -3.35 -10.78 9.01
N GLY A 12 -4.28 -10.30 9.83
CA GLY A 12 -5.67 -10.10 9.47
C GLY A 12 -6.00 -8.61 9.37
N ILE A 13 -6.86 -8.25 8.42
CA ILE A 13 -7.35 -6.89 8.21
C ILE A 13 -8.88 -6.85 8.13
N ALA A 14 -9.46 -5.74 8.57
CA ALA A 14 -10.87 -5.41 8.41
C ALA A 14 -11.07 -3.89 8.26
N ALA A 15 -12.09 -3.48 7.51
CA ALA A 15 -12.50 -2.09 7.44
C ALA A 15 -13.22 -1.68 8.74
N GLU A 16 -12.82 -0.56 9.33
CA GLU A 16 -13.56 0.03 10.45
C GLU A 16 -14.78 0.81 9.95
N THR A 17 -15.87 0.74 10.70
CA THR A 17 -17.05 1.60 10.47
C THR A 17 -16.91 2.95 11.16
N THR A 18 -16.11 3.03 12.22
CA THR A 18 -15.83 4.23 13.00
C THR A 18 -14.35 4.23 13.40
N TYR A 19 -13.66 5.36 13.19
CA TYR A 19 -12.22 5.48 13.39
C TYR A 19 -11.73 5.00 14.77
N GLY A 20 -10.90 3.97 14.75
CA GLY A 20 -10.30 3.35 15.92
C GLY A 20 -11.29 2.59 16.79
N THR A 21 -12.27 1.93 16.16
CA THR A 21 -13.20 0.99 16.78
C THR A 21 -12.95 -0.38 16.20
N PHE A 22 -12.71 -1.36 17.06
CA PHE A 22 -12.37 -2.72 16.65
C PHE A 22 -13.45 -3.33 15.77
N VAL A 23 -13.02 -3.86 14.63
CA VAL A 23 -13.78 -4.79 13.80
C VAL A 23 -12.95 -6.06 13.67
N ALA A 24 -13.56 -7.21 13.94
CA ALA A 24 -12.87 -8.48 13.87
C ALA A 24 -12.31 -8.71 12.43
N PRO A 25 -11.01 -9.02 12.28
CA PRO A 25 -10.42 -9.33 10.99
C PRO A 25 -11.16 -10.45 10.27
N ALA A 26 -11.52 -10.19 9.01
CA ALA A 26 -12.19 -11.16 8.14
C ALA A 26 -11.35 -11.53 6.92
N LYS A 27 -10.38 -10.69 6.56
CA LYS A 27 -9.46 -10.92 5.44
C LYS A 27 -8.05 -11.14 5.97
N PHE A 28 -7.39 -12.18 5.49
CA PHE A 28 -6.00 -12.46 5.82
C PHE A 28 -5.14 -12.31 4.58
N ILE A 29 -4.00 -11.66 4.77
CA ILE A 29 -3.03 -11.38 3.71
C ILE A 29 -1.76 -12.17 3.97
N GLU A 30 -1.18 -12.70 2.91
CA GLU A 30 0.17 -13.24 2.95
C GLU A 30 1.13 -12.06 2.88
N PHE A 31 2.07 -12.00 3.82
CA PHE A 31 3.02 -10.89 3.94
C PHE A 31 4.43 -11.43 3.99
N THR A 32 5.38 -10.68 3.46
CA THR A 32 6.81 -11.00 3.53
C THR A 32 7.46 -10.39 4.75
N LYS A 33 7.00 -9.19 5.13
CA LYS A 33 7.52 -8.43 6.26
C LYS A 33 6.47 -7.49 6.82
N GLU A 34 6.55 -7.23 8.11
CA GLU A 34 5.76 -6.20 8.77
C GLU A 34 6.62 -5.45 9.79
N SER A 35 6.32 -4.18 10.01
CA SER A 35 7.02 -3.32 10.96
C SER A 35 6.07 -2.52 11.85
N LEU A 36 4.82 -2.96 12.02
CA LEU A 36 3.81 -2.26 12.81
C LEU A 36 4.15 -2.29 14.30
N VAL A 37 4.30 -1.10 14.88
CA VAL A 37 4.65 -0.92 16.30
C VAL A 37 3.77 0.13 16.99
N LEU A 38 3.51 -0.10 18.28
CA LEU A 38 2.97 0.93 19.18
C LEU A 38 4.11 1.87 19.62
N LYS A 39 4.03 3.14 19.25
CA LYS A 39 4.89 4.22 19.73
C LYS A 39 4.25 4.92 20.92
N LYS A 40 5.07 5.16 21.96
CA LYS A 40 4.66 5.77 23.23
C LYS A 40 5.52 7.00 23.50
N THR A 41 4.89 8.15 23.70
CA THR A 41 5.58 9.35 24.20
C THR A 41 5.43 9.39 25.71
N THR A 42 6.55 9.45 26.44
CA THR A 42 6.54 9.53 27.92
C THR A 42 7.25 10.79 28.40
N ALA A 43 6.72 11.40 29.46
CA ALA A 43 7.36 12.49 30.18
C ALA A 43 7.84 12.02 31.56
N GLN A 44 9.01 12.50 31.98
CA GLN A 44 9.58 12.23 33.29
C GLN A 44 9.64 13.54 34.10
N SER A 45 9.07 13.54 35.30
CA SER A 45 9.15 14.70 36.20
C SER A 45 10.60 15.00 36.59
N ALA A 46 11.01 16.27 36.47
CA ALA A 46 12.33 16.79 36.88
C ALA A 46 12.39 17.38 38.30
N GLY A 47 11.36 17.18 39.14
CA GLY A 47 11.34 17.74 40.50
C GLY A 47 12.52 17.31 41.38
N ILE A 48 13.25 18.29 41.93
CA ILE A 48 14.41 18.11 42.80
C ILE A 48 13.95 17.78 44.22
N ALA A 49 14.59 16.80 44.87
CA ALA A 49 14.36 16.45 46.27
C ALA A 49 15.66 15.96 46.92
N ALA A 50 15.93 16.39 48.15
CA ALA A 50 17.10 15.94 48.92
C ALA A 50 17.08 14.42 49.12
N GLY A 51 18.26 13.79 49.11
CA GLY A 51 18.41 12.34 49.34
C GLY A 51 18.05 11.46 48.14
N ARG A 52 17.82 12.02 46.95
CA ARG A 52 17.55 11.25 45.72
C ARG A 52 18.60 11.56 44.65
N LEU A 53 19.21 10.49 44.13
CA LEU A 53 20.16 10.56 43.01
C LEU A 53 19.53 10.18 41.66
N LEU A 54 18.33 9.59 41.67
CA LEU A 54 17.60 9.16 40.48
C LEU A 54 16.17 9.71 40.48
N ALA A 55 15.60 9.84 39.28
CA ALA A 55 14.20 10.21 39.11
C ALA A 55 13.27 9.09 39.61
N LEU A 56 12.15 9.47 40.25
CA LEU A 56 11.14 8.50 40.69
C LEU A 56 10.41 7.88 39.50
N SER A 57 10.34 6.55 39.48
CA SER A 57 9.62 5.79 38.44
C SER A 57 8.12 6.11 38.41
N SER A 58 7.49 6.31 39.58
CA SER A 58 6.06 6.67 39.70
C SER A 58 5.69 8.02 39.09
N ARG A 59 6.68 8.85 38.72
CA ARG A 59 6.46 10.14 38.07
C ARG A 59 6.75 10.11 36.56
N ARG A 60 6.90 8.92 35.99
CA ARG A 60 6.89 8.73 34.54
C ARG A 60 5.44 8.61 34.07
N VAL A 61 5.02 9.50 33.19
CA VAL A 61 3.65 9.51 32.65
C VAL A 61 3.67 9.29 31.14
N LEU A 62 2.66 8.59 30.64
CA LEU A 62 2.43 8.40 29.21
C LEU A 62 1.58 9.58 28.70
N THR A 63 2.11 10.34 27.75
CA THR A 63 1.45 11.55 27.25
C THR A 63 0.80 11.36 25.89
N ARG A 64 1.29 10.43 25.07
CA ARG A 64 0.72 10.07 23.76
C ARG A 64 0.95 8.61 23.42
N LYS A 65 0.03 8.05 22.64
CA LYS A 65 0.20 6.78 21.93
C LYS A 65 -0.17 6.94 20.47
N GLU A 66 0.50 6.17 19.63
CA GLU A 66 0.19 6.04 18.22
C GLU A 66 0.77 4.73 17.68
N VAL A 67 0.36 4.34 16.49
CA VAL A 67 0.88 3.19 15.78
C VAL A 67 1.49 3.67 14.47
N SER A 68 2.63 3.11 14.11
CA SER A 68 3.22 3.33 12.79
C SER A 68 3.93 2.08 12.31
N GLY A 69 4.03 1.91 11.00
CA GLY A 69 4.85 0.89 10.39
C GLY A 69 4.38 0.57 8.99
N SER A 70 4.93 -0.48 8.42
CA SER A 70 4.62 -0.94 7.07
C SER A 70 4.24 -2.42 7.04
N ILE A 71 3.56 -2.80 5.96
CA ILE A 71 3.33 -4.19 5.56
C ILE A 71 3.87 -4.33 4.14
N ASP A 72 4.78 -5.28 3.96
CA ASP A 72 5.33 -5.66 2.66
C ASP A 72 4.76 -7.02 2.25
N LEU A 73 4.35 -7.15 0.99
CA LEU A 73 3.70 -8.34 0.44
C LEU A 73 3.92 -8.45 -1.07
N GLU A 74 3.66 -9.63 -1.63
CA GLU A 74 3.45 -9.81 -3.07
C GLU A 74 2.00 -9.49 -3.43
N VAL A 75 1.79 -8.72 -4.50
CA VAL A 75 0.44 -8.43 -4.99
C VAL A 75 -0.10 -9.69 -5.66
N THR A 76 -1.16 -10.25 -5.08
CA THR A 76 -1.79 -11.46 -5.58
C THR A 76 -3.08 -11.18 -6.34
N ASN A 77 -3.55 -12.19 -7.08
CA ASN A 77 -4.80 -12.14 -7.85
C ASN A 77 -6.07 -12.19 -6.99
N LYS A 78 -6.00 -12.31 -5.66
CA LYS A 78 -7.16 -12.17 -4.76
C LYS A 78 -6.84 -11.37 -3.49
N SER A 79 -7.86 -10.94 -2.77
CA SER A 79 -7.76 -10.33 -1.43
C SER A 79 -7.05 -8.95 -1.35
N MET A 80 -6.69 -8.32 -2.47
CA MET A 80 -6.04 -7.01 -2.47
C MET A 80 -7.00 -5.83 -2.34
N GLY A 81 -8.30 -6.04 -2.60
CA GLY A 81 -9.30 -4.98 -2.70
C GLY A 81 -9.31 -4.02 -1.50
N LEU A 82 -9.26 -4.54 -0.27
CA LEU A 82 -9.36 -3.69 0.93
C LEU A 82 -8.16 -2.74 1.10
N LEU A 83 -6.94 -3.20 0.78
CA LEU A 83 -5.74 -2.36 0.81
C LEU A 83 -5.79 -1.30 -0.30
N LEU A 84 -6.22 -1.68 -1.50
CA LEU A 84 -6.40 -0.76 -2.62
C LEU A 84 -7.45 0.31 -2.32
N GLN A 85 -8.57 -0.08 -1.71
CA GLN A 85 -9.62 0.85 -1.26
C GLN A 85 -9.08 1.79 -0.17
N ALA A 86 -8.27 1.30 0.77
CA ALA A 86 -7.67 2.13 1.81
C ALA A 86 -6.63 3.12 1.25
N LEU A 87 -5.90 2.75 0.20
CA LEU A 87 -4.92 3.61 -0.49
C LEU A 87 -5.61 4.68 -1.37
N MET A 88 -6.58 4.26 -2.19
CA MET A 88 -7.20 5.11 -3.20
C MET A 88 -8.36 5.95 -2.65
N GLY A 89 -9.00 5.51 -1.56
CA GLY A 89 -10.07 6.22 -0.85
C GLY A 89 -11.50 5.90 -1.32
N THR A 90 -11.69 5.41 -2.55
CA THR A 90 -13.01 5.03 -3.04
C THR A 90 -13.54 3.76 -2.41
N THR A 91 -14.83 3.78 -2.04
CA THR A 91 -15.54 2.54 -1.72
C THR A 91 -15.89 1.82 -3.01
N VAL A 92 -15.41 0.59 -3.18
CA VAL A 92 -15.63 -0.19 -4.40
C VAL A 92 -16.57 -1.35 -4.12
N THR A 93 -17.55 -1.55 -5.01
CA THR A 93 -18.35 -2.78 -5.07
C THR A 93 -17.92 -3.51 -6.34
N PRO A 94 -17.37 -4.75 -6.25
CA PRO A 94 -16.93 -5.48 -7.42
C PRO A 94 -18.09 -5.68 -8.41
N VAL A 95 -17.87 -5.34 -9.68
CA VAL A 95 -18.87 -5.43 -10.75
C VAL A 95 -18.64 -6.70 -11.55
N GLN A 96 -19.63 -7.59 -11.53
CA GLN A 96 -19.59 -8.83 -12.30
C GLN A 96 -19.40 -8.56 -13.80
N GLN A 97 -18.47 -9.26 -14.43
CA GLN A 97 -18.13 -9.11 -15.83
C GLN A 97 -18.90 -10.14 -16.66
N GLY A 98 -19.94 -9.68 -17.37
CA GLY A 98 -20.90 -10.56 -18.02
C GLY A 98 -21.56 -11.53 -17.03
N ALA A 99 -22.09 -12.65 -17.51
CA ALA A 99 -22.59 -13.73 -16.65
C ALA A 99 -21.45 -14.71 -16.27
N THR A 100 -20.32 -14.19 -15.77
CA THR A 100 -19.12 -14.99 -15.46
C THR A 100 -18.72 -14.90 -13.98
N THR A 101 -17.65 -15.61 -13.60
CA THR A 101 -17.06 -15.55 -12.26
C THR A 101 -16.02 -14.43 -12.10
N ALA A 102 -15.78 -13.62 -13.13
CA ALA A 102 -14.88 -12.48 -13.06
C ALA A 102 -15.61 -11.24 -12.53
N TYR A 103 -14.96 -10.53 -11.61
CA TYR A 103 -15.45 -9.31 -11.00
C TYR A 103 -14.39 -8.22 -11.13
N LEU A 104 -14.78 -7.05 -11.63
CA LEU A 104 -13.92 -5.89 -11.77
C LEU A 104 -14.09 -4.97 -10.57
N GLN A 105 -12.97 -4.58 -9.97
CA GLN A 105 -12.87 -3.52 -8.99
C GLN A 105 -12.13 -2.35 -9.62
N THR A 106 -12.76 -1.17 -9.65
CA THR A 106 -12.13 0.07 -10.13
C THR A 106 -11.94 1.02 -8.95
N HIS A 107 -10.70 1.13 -8.47
CA HIS A 107 -10.32 2.01 -7.38
C HIS A 107 -9.83 3.33 -7.95
N THR A 108 -10.60 4.40 -7.82
CA THR A 108 -10.20 5.75 -8.29
C THR A 108 -9.72 6.59 -7.12
N LEU A 109 -8.91 7.63 -7.38
CA LEU A 109 -8.52 8.54 -6.30
C LEU A 109 -9.73 9.31 -5.75
N ALA A 110 -9.93 9.22 -4.44
CA ALA A 110 -10.88 10.01 -3.66
C ALA A 110 -10.29 10.37 -2.29
N ASP A 111 -11.03 11.12 -1.47
CA ASP A 111 -10.66 11.37 -0.07
C ASP A 111 -10.70 10.07 0.75
N THR A 112 -9.78 9.93 1.71
CA THR A 112 -9.68 8.77 2.62
C THR A 112 -10.40 9.02 3.95
N ALA A 113 -11.18 10.10 4.08
CA ALA A 113 -12.01 10.34 5.26
C ALA A 113 -12.95 9.17 5.56
N GLY A 114 -13.01 8.77 6.83
CA GLY A 114 -13.75 7.60 7.33
C GLY A 114 -13.17 6.25 6.92
N LYS A 115 -12.05 6.20 6.19
CA LYS A 115 -11.39 4.96 5.78
C LYS A 115 -10.24 4.65 6.72
N SER A 116 -10.47 3.72 7.65
CA SER A 116 -9.44 3.14 8.51
C SER A 116 -9.61 1.64 8.62
N LEU A 117 -8.52 0.96 8.97
CA LEU A 117 -8.45 -0.47 9.10
C LEU A 117 -8.17 -0.87 10.55
N THR A 118 -8.78 -1.97 10.96
CA THR A 118 -8.26 -2.79 12.05
C THR A 118 -7.25 -3.75 11.45
N ILE A 119 -6.03 -3.79 11.99
CA ILE A 119 -4.98 -4.72 11.59
C ILE A 119 -4.63 -5.56 12.81
N GLN A 120 -4.86 -6.87 12.74
CA GLN A 120 -4.50 -7.79 13.81
C GLN A 120 -3.34 -8.67 13.38
N LYS A 121 -2.26 -8.57 14.15
CA LYS A 121 -1.07 -9.39 14.00
C LYS A 121 -1.08 -10.50 15.04
N GLY A 122 -0.88 -11.73 14.60
CA GLY A 122 -0.56 -12.87 15.46
C GLY A 122 0.96 -13.05 15.53
N VAL A 123 1.54 -12.94 16.73
CA VAL A 123 2.96 -13.18 16.99
C VAL A 123 3.12 -14.46 17.83
N PRO A 124 3.73 -15.51 17.27
CA PRO A 124 3.95 -16.76 17.99
C PRO A 124 5.04 -16.63 19.05
N LEU A 125 4.75 -17.12 20.25
CA LEU A 125 5.72 -17.39 21.30
C LEU A 125 6.47 -18.69 21.00
N THR A 126 7.65 -18.89 21.57
CA THR A 126 8.41 -20.16 21.43
C THR A 126 7.65 -21.38 21.96
N THR A 127 6.62 -21.17 22.78
CA THR A 127 5.68 -22.20 23.26
C THR A 127 4.63 -22.62 22.23
N GLY A 128 4.55 -21.92 21.09
CA GLY A 128 3.56 -22.12 20.05
C GLY A 128 2.22 -21.42 20.28
N THR A 129 2.04 -20.74 21.42
CA THR A 129 0.89 -19.84 21.64
C THR A 129 1.08 -18.58 20.82
N VAL A 130 0.05 -18.16 20.08
CA VAL A 130 0.09 -16.94 19.26
C VAL A 130 -0.56 -15.80 20.05
N THR A 131 0.21 -14.75 20.31
CA THR A 131 -0.26 -13.51 20.95
C THR A 131 -0.83 -12.57 19.91
N ASP A 132 -1.91 -11.87 20.22
CA ASP A 132 -2.49 -10.86 19.35
C ASP A 132 -1.90 -9.47 19.62
N LYS A 133 -1.74 -8.71 18.53
CA LYS A 133 -1.54 -7.27 18.57
C LYS A 133 -2.53 -6.65 17.60
N THR A 134 -3.53 -5.99 18.14
CA THR A 134 -4.63 -5.41 17.37
C THR A 134 -4.42 -3.91 17.24
N PHE A 135 -4.02 -3.47 16.07
CA PHE A 135 -3.87 -2.06 15.74
C PHE A 135 -5.21 -1.49 15.24
N LEU A 136 -5.63 -0.38 15.82
CA LEU A 136 -6.91 0.28 15.55
C LEU A 136 -6.68 1.62 14.86
N GLY A 137 -7.61 2.03 14.00
CA GLY A 137 -7.56 3.31 13.32
C GLY A 137 -6.40 3.43 12.34
N CYS A 138 -5.96 2.33 11.72
CA CYS A 138 -4.85 2.34 10.77
C CYS A 138 -5.28 2.97 9.45
N LYS A 139 -4.66 4.09 9.10
CA LYS A 139 -4.81 4.80 7.83
C LYS A 139 -3.59 4.54 6.96
N VAL A 140 -3.82 4.27 5.67
CA VAL A 140 -2.72 4.14 4.70
C VAL A 140 -2.19 5.54 4.40
N THR A 141 -0.89 5.76 4.59
CA THR A 141 -0.19 7.01 4.28
C THR A 141 0.55 6.93 2.95
N SER A 142 0.98 5.73 2.55
CA SER A 142 1.55 5.50 1.24
C SER A 142 1.38 4.04 0.80
N GLY A 143 1.42 3.81 -0.51
CA GLY A 143 1.46 2.49 -1.13
C GLY A 143 2.43 2.50 -2.30
N GLU A 144 3.41 1.62 -2.29
CA GLU A 144 4.41 1.46 -3.35
C GLU A 144 4.30 0.10 -4.00
N PHE A 145 4.22 0.08 -5.33
CA PHE A 145 4.20 -1.12 -6.15
C PHE A 145 5.46 -1.18 -6.98
N SER A 146 6.12 -2.33 -7.03
CA SER A 146 7.32 -2.49 -7.86
C SER A 146 7.44 -3.87 -8.48
N CYS A 147 7.94 -3.94 -9.71
CA CYS A 147 8.29 -5.21 -10.35
C CYS A 147 9.53 -5.01 -11.23
N GLU A 148 10.48 -5.94 -11.13
CA GLU A 148 11.72 -5.97 -11.90
C GLU A 148 11.86 -7.28 -12.68
N VAL A 149 12.74 -7.31 -13.68
CA VAL A 149 13.02 -8.51 -14.49
C VAL A 149 13.31 -9.71 -13.58
N GLY A 150 12.51 -10.77 -13.74
CA GLY A 150 12.65 -12.01 -12.97
C GLY A 150 12.02 -11.98 -11.57
N GLY A 151 11.42 -10.86 -11.16
CA GLY A 151 10.75 -10.69 -9.87
C GLY A 151 9.22 -10.85 -9.93
N MET A 152 8.62 -10.81 -8.74
CA MET A 152 7.17 -10.70 -8.55
C MET A 152 6.76 -9.23 -8.43
N LEU A 153 5.48 -8.92 -8.63
CA LEU A 153 4.93 -7.62 -8.27
C LEU A 153 4.83 -7.54 -6.75
N THR A 154 5.59 -6.63 -6.15
CA THR A 154 5.58 -6.37 -4.70
C THR A 154 4.77 -5.13 -4.38
N GLY A 155 4.19 -5.11 -3.19
CA GLY A 155 3.46 -3.99 -2.62
C GLY A 155 3.97 -3.68 -1.21
N SER A 156 4.27 -2.42 -0.92
CA SER A 156 4.56 -1.92 0.43
C SER A 156 3.55 -0.87 0.83
N PHE A 157 2.87 -1.07 1.95
CA PHE A 157 1.86 -0.15 2.47
C PHE A 157 2.31 0.41 3.81
N GLU A 158 2.37 1.73 3.93
CA GLU A 158 2.67 2.42 5.19
C GLU A 158 1.40 2.84 5.90
N PHE A 159 1.40 2.70 7.23
CA PHE A 159 0.25 2.97 8.07
C PHE A 159 0.58 3.94 9.21
N ASP A 160 -0.39 4.80 9.48
CA ASP A 160 -0.52 5.61 10.69
C ASP A 160 -1.77 5.17 11.46
N GLY A 161 -1.63 4.75 12.72
CA GLY A 161 -2.72 4.18 13.50
C GLY A 161 -2.90 4.84 14.88
N LYS A 162 -4.08 4.61 15.46
CA LYS A 162 -4.55 5.28 16.68
C LYS A 162 -4.02 4.66 17.96
N ASP A 163 -4.15 3.34 18.10
CA ASP A 163 -3.79 2.60 19.31
C ASP A 163 -3.51 1.13 18.98
N CYS A 164 -2.88 0.43 19.92
CA CYS A 164 -2.69 -1.01 19.90
C CYS A 164 -3.38 -1.62 21.12
N ASP A 165 -4.34 -2.49 20.87
CA ASP A 165 -5.08 -3.27 21.84
C ASP A 165 -4.60 -4.74 21.81
N GLU A 166 -4.30 -5.29 22.97
CA GLU A 166 -3.85 -6.68 23.17
C GLU A 166 -4.88 -7.47 24.00
N GLY A 167 -6.08 -6.93 24.19
CA GLY A 167 -7.19 -7.58 24.90
C GLY A 167 -8.18 -8.29 23.96
N GLN A 168 -7.94 -8.28 22.65
CA GLN A 168 -8.86 -8.84 21.67
C GLN A 168 -8.62 -10.34 21.49
N THR A 169 -9.63 -11.05 20.98
CA THR A 169 -9.42 -12.44 20.58
C THR A 169 -8.73 -12.47 19.22
N LEU A 170 -7.68 -13.28 19.11
CA LEU A 170 -7.00 -13.53 17.84
C LEU A 170 -7.98 -14.20 16.84
N ALA A 171 -8.22 -13.56 15.71
CA ALA A 171 -9.07 -14.10 14.66
C ALA A 171 -8.42 -15.33 14.01
N ALA A 172 -9.24 -16.33 13.65
CA ALA A 172 -8.77 -17.53 12.98
C ALA A 172 -8.42 -17.22 11.52
N ALA A 173 -7.15 -17.45 11.13
CA ALA A 173 -6.69 -17.20 9.77
C ALA A 173 -7.40 -18.08 8.72
N SER A 174 -7.73 -17.46 7.60
CA SER A 174 -8.28 -18.11 6.41
C SER A 174 -7.68 -17.46 5.17
N TYR A 175 -7.05 -18.26 4.32
CA TYR A 175 -6.40 -17.81 3.09
C TYR A 175 -7.15 -18.35 1.89
N SER A 176 -7.46 -17.47 0.94
CA SER A 176 -7.96 -17.88 -0.37
C SER A 176 -6.82 -18.44 -1.20
N ASN A 177 -7.11 -19.38 -2.10
CA ASN A 177 -6.11 -19.81 -3.08
C ASN A 177 -5.79 -18.63 -4.01
N MET A 178 -4.59 -18.08 -3.87
CA MET A 178 -4.13 -16.86 -4.54
C MET A 178 -2.75 -17.09 -5.16
N ALA A 179 -2.45 -16.36 -6.23
CA ALA A 179 -1.18 -16.41 -6.94
C ALA A 179 -0.63 -14.99 -7.13
N PRO A 180 0.68 -14.75 -6.91
CA PRO A 180 1.29 -13.45 -7.13
C PRO A 180 1.38 -13.12 -8.62
N PHE A 181 1.19 -11.84 -8.95
CA PHE A 181 1.55 -11.33 -10.27
C PHE A 181 3.07 -11.26 -10.40
N HIS A 182 3.59 -11.42 -11.62
CA HIS A 182 5.03 -11.48 -11.86
C HIS A 182 5.44 -10.82 -13.18
N PHE A 183 6.74 -10.58 -13.35
CA PHE A 183 7.30 -9.87 -14.51
C PHE A 183 6.82 -10.44 -15.87
N GLY A 184 6.73 -11.76 -16.02
CA GLY A 184 6.24 -12.39 -17.26
C GLY A 184 4.78 -12.07 -17.65
N GLN A 185 4.00 -11.43 -16.77
CA GLN A 185 2.63 -10.97 -17.04
C GLN A 185 2.56 -9.45 -17.26
N MET A 186 3.68 -8.75 -17.07
CA MET A 186 3.79 -7.30 -17.03
C MET A 186 3.83 -6.69 -18.42
N ALA A 187 3.08 -5.62 -18.63
CA ALA A 187 3.22 -4.72 -19.77
C ALA A 187 3.14 -3.26 -19.31
N LEU A 188 3.94 -2.40 -19.91
CA LEU A 188 3.87 -0.95 -19.72
C LEU A 188 3.49 -0.32 -21.05
N LYS A 189 2.49 0.55 -21.04
CA LYS A 189 1.98 1.24 -22.23
C LYS A 189 2.03 2.74 -22.00
N THR A 190 2.32 3.49 -23.06
CA THR A 190 2.22 4.95 -23.04
C THR A 190 1.53 5.50 -24.28
N GLY A 191 1.05 6.74 -24.23
CA GLY A 191 0.47 7.43 -25.38
C GLY A 191 -0.70 8.33 -25.00
N THR A 192 -1.66 8.48 -25.90
CA THR A 192 -2.91 9.19 -25.59
C THR A 192 -3.77 8.32 -24.67
N TYR A 193 -4.42 8.95 -23.68
CA TYR A 193 -5.32 8.25 -22.76
C TYR A 193 -6.37 7.41 -23.50
N GLY A 194 -6.44 6.11 -23.20
CA GLY A 194 -7.34 5.16 -23.83
C GLY A 194 -6.88 4.61 -25.18
N ALA A 195 -5.72 5.01 -25.66
CA ALA A 195 -5.08 4.54 -26.90
C ALA A 195 -3.57 4.28 -26.70
N GLU A 196 -3.19 3.89 -25.48
CA GLU A 196 -1.80 3.64 -25.11
C GLU A 196 -1.24 2.42 -25.86
N THR A 197 0.01 2.52 -26.29
CA THR A 197 0.74 1.46 -26.99
C THR A 197 1.82 0.88 -26.08
N ALA A 198 2.02 -0.43 -26.14
CA ALA A 198 3.04 -1.12 -25.36
C ALA A 198 4.45 -0.62 -25.70
N LEU A 199 5.25 -0.41 -24.66
CA LEU A 199 6.67 -0.13 -24.76
C LEU A 199 7.47 -1.43 -24.71
N ASP A 200 8.62 -1.43 -25.36
CA ASP A 200 9.60 -2.52 -25.33
C ASP A 200 10.79 -2.13 -24.44
N GLY A 201 11.62 -3.10 -24.06
CA GLY A 201 12.85 -2.88 -23.29
C GLY A 201 12.66 -2.56 -21.81
N ILE A 202 11.42 -2.58 -21.28
CA ILE A 202 11.13 -2.27 -19.88
C ILE A 202 11.65 -3.37 -18.96
N ARG A 203 12.52 -2.98 -18.03
CA ARG A 203 13.19 -3.88 -17.08
C ARG A 203 12.68 -3.76 -15.66
N LYS A 204 12.27 -2.56 -15.26
CA LYS A 204 11.71 -2.31 -13.93
C LYS A 204 10.72 -1.18 -13.98
N VAL A 205 9.65 -1.33 -13.22
CA VAL A 205 8.66 -0.28 -12.99
C VAL A 205 8.39 -0.20 -11.50
N SER A 206 8.39 1.01 -10.96
CA SER A 206 7.83 1.31 -9.65
C SER A 206 6.79 2.43 -9.75
N VAL A 207 5.75 2.33 -8.93
CA VAL A 207 4.75 3.39 -8.75
C VAL A 207 4.47 3.52 -7.26
N LYS A 208 4.69 4.72 -6.72
CA LYS A 208 4.38 5.08 -5.35
C LYS A 208 3.25 6.09 -5.32
N VAL A 209 2.23 5.81 -4.50
CA VAL A 209 1.10 6.70 -4.21
C VAL A 209 1.24 7.16 -2.77
N GLU A 210 1.51 8.44 -2.57
CA GLU A 210 1.60 9.05 -1.25
C GLU A 210 0.32 9.85 -0.96
N ARG A 211 -0.19 9.68 0.26
CA ARG A 211 -1.41 10.31 0.78
C ARG A 211 -1.06 11.20 1.97
N PRO A 212 -0.53 12.42 1.75
CA PRO A 212 -0.20 13.34 2.83
C PRO A 212 -1.40 13.62 3.73
N GLN A 213 -1.22 13.40 5.03
CA GLN A 213 -2.24 13.57 6.04
C GLN A 213 -1.64 14.27 7.26
N ASP A 214 -2.46 15.07 7.94
CA ASP A 214 -2.12 15.58 9.27
C ASP A 214 -2.28 14.44 10.29
N VAL A 215 -1.15 13.82 10.64
CA VAL A 215 -1.06 12.71 11.59
C VAL A 215 -0.84 13.17 13.03
N GLU A 216 -0.61 14.47 13.28
CA GLU A 216 -0.30 15.03 14.61
C GLU A 216 -1.55 15.57 15.34
N ARG A 217 -2.70 14.95 15.10
CA ARG A 217 -4.00 15.41 15.60
C ARG A 217 -4.30 14.96 17.03
N PHE A 218 -3.51 15.43 17.99
CA PHE A 218 -3.72 15.19 19.43
C PHE A 218 -4.41 16.38 20.10
N TYR A 219 -5.42 16.11 20.93
CA TYR A 219 -6.22 17.15 21.59
C TYR A 219 -6.37 16.90 23.11
N ALA A 220 -6.62 17.97 23.87
CA ALA A 220 -6.80 17.93 25.31
C ALA A 220 -8.16 17.34 25.72
N ASN A 221 -8.31 16.02 25.61
CA ASN A 221 -9.56 15.29 25.87
C ASN A 221 -9.40 14.13 26.88
N GLN A 222 -8.29 14.09 27.61
CA GLN A 222 -7.93 13.02 28.55
C GLN A 222 -7.78 11.61 27.93
N ALA A 223 -7.79 11.47 26.60
CA ALA A 223 -7.61 10.18 25.93
C ALA A 223 -6.14 9.88 25.61
N ALA A 224 -5.31 10.91 25.36
CA ALA A 224 -3.94 10.78 24.86
C ALA A 224 -3.80 10.00 23.54
N LEU A 225 -4.91 9.85 22.80
CA LEU A 225 -4.99 9.20 21.50
C LEU A 225 -5.19 10.24 20.40
N LYS A 226 -4.70 9.93 19.20
CA LYS A 226 -4.90 10.78 18.03
C LYS A 226 -6.33 10.74 17.52
N LYS A 227 -6.79 11.86 16.97
CA LYS A 227 -7.97 11.92 16.10
C LYS A 227 -7.60 11.43 14.72
N GLU A 228 -8.63 11.09 13.95
CA GLU A 228 -8.48 10.60 12.58
C GLU A 228 -7.61 11.54 11.74
N PRO A 229 -6.54 11.05 11.08
CA PRO A 229 -5.77 11.86 10.14
C PRO A 229 -6.65 12.39 9.00
N ILE A 230 -6.41 13.65 8.61
CA ILE A 230 -7.12 14.34 7.53
C ILE A 230 -6.11 14.69 6.43
N ALA A 231 -6.49 14.56 5.17
CA ALA A 231 -5.66 15.01 4.05
C ALA A 231 -5.27 16.49 4.21
N ASN A 232 -3.98 16.80 4.09
CA ASN A 232 -3.45 18.16 4.32
C ASN A 232 -2.56 18.68 3.19
N ASP A 233 -2.36 17.90 2.13
CA ASP A 233 -1.65 18.28 0.91
C ASP A 233 -2.18 17.44 -0.26
N GLN A 234 -1.75 17.76 -1.49
CA GLN A 234 -2.11 17.01 -2.69
C GLN A 234 -1.50 15.61 -2.66
N VAL A 235 -2.23 14.64 -3.22
CA VAL A 235 -1.72 13.27 -3.45
C VAL A 235 -0.53 13.35 -4.39
N LYS A 236 0.56 12.66 -4.04
CA LYS A 236 1.78 12.61 -4.85
C LYS A 236 1.92 11.22 -5.42
N ILE A 237 2.02 11.12 -6.74
CA ILE A 237 2.24 9.85 -7.42
C ILE A 237 3.53 9.98 -8.21
N THR A 238 4.50 9.17 -7.87
CA THR A 238 5.82 9.15 -8.49
C THR A 238 6.20 7.74 -8.87
N GLY A 239 7.14 7.59 -9.78
CA GLY A 239 7.65 6.27 -10.12
C GLY A 239 8.95 6.32 -10.88
N THR A 240 9.50 5.13 -11.12
CA THR A 240 10.75 4.95 -11.86
C THR A 240 10.56 3.86 -12.91
N LEU A 241 11.11 4.11 -14.10
CA LEU A 241 11.19 3.16 -15.21
C LEU A 241 12.66 2.88 -15.51
N GLU A 242 13.11 1.64 -15.33
CA GLU A 242 14.39 1.22 -15.90
C GLU A 242 14.13 0.49 -17.22
N THR A 243 14.80 0.92 -18.29
CA THR A 243 14.63 0.35 -19.63
C THR A 243 15.97 0.15 -20.30
N ASP A 244 16.07 -0.85 -21.18
CA ASP A 244 17.10 -0.82 -22.23
C ASP A 244 16.73 0.30 -23.23
N TYR A 245 17.73 1.05 -23.71
CA TYR A 245 17.51 2.17 -24.63
C TYR A 245 17.25 1.68 -26.06
N VAL A 246 16.02 1.20 -26.29
CA VAL A 246 15.59 0.62 -27.58
C VAL A 246 14.83 1.61 -28.47
N ALA A 247 14.30 2.69 -27.88
CA ALA A 247 13.55 3.75 -28.56
C ALA A 247 13.73 5.10 -27.85
N THR A 248 13.57 6.19 -28.60
CA THR A 248 13.68 7.56 -28.07
C THR A 248 12.38 8.05 -27.44
N THR A 249 11.26 7.32 -27.52
CA THR A 249 9.93 7.80 -27.12
C THR A 249 9.89 8.41 -25.71
N LEU A 250 10.52 7.78 -24.72
CA LEU A 250 10.59 8.32 -23.35
C LEU A 250 11.55 9.50 -23.27
N ASP A 251 12.68 9.45 -23.97
CA ASP A 251 13.66 10.53 -24.01
C ASP A 251 13.11 11.82 -24.67
N ASP A 252 12.34 11.66 -25.74
CA ASP A 252 11.64 12.73 -26.44
C ASP A 252 10.59 13.39 -25.53
N LEU A 253 9.86 12.59 -24.73
CA LEU A 253 8.91 13.11 -23.73
C LEU A 253 9.62 13.90 -22.63
N HIS A 254 10.76 13.42 -22.13
CA HIS A 254 11.57 14.14 -21.15
C HIS A 254 12.11 15.46 -21.73
N THR A 255 12.71 15.41 -22.91
CA THR A 255 13.31 16.58 -23.58
C THR A 255 12.28 17.66 -23.91
N SER A 256 11.08 17.26 -24.32
CA SER A 256 9.99 18.19 -24.66
C SER A 256 9.12 18.60 -23.46
N ASP A 257 9.33 18.02 -22.29
CA ASP A 257 8.45 18.18 -21.11
C ASP A 257 6.97 17.90 -21.44
N ALA A 258 6.73 16.97 -22.37
CA ALA A 258 5.40 16.56 -22.78
C ALA A 258 4.81 15.54 -21.80
N ALA A 259 3.49 15.60 -21.59
CA ALA A 259 2.77 14.62 -20.81
C ALA A 259 2.33 13.43 -21.66
N THR A 260 2.30 12.24 -21.07
CA THR A 260 1.76 11.02 -21.70
C THR A 260 0.87 10.26 -20.72
N SER A 261 -0.12 9.51 -21.20
CA SER A 261 -0.80 8.52 -20.36
C SER A 261 0.13 7.34 -20.13
N LEU A 262 0.12 6.77 -18.94
CA LEU A 262 0.89 5.58 -18.58
C LEU A 262 -0.05 4.52 -18.01
N VAL A 263 -0.02 3.34 -18.62
CA VAL A 263 -0.76 2.16 -18.16
C VAL A 263 0.25 1.07 -17.84
N TRP A 264 0.34 0.71 -16.56
CA TRP A 264 1.14 -0.41 -16.10
C TRP A 264 0.21 -1.55 -15.72
N GLU A 265 0.29 -2.67 -16.42
CA GLU A 265 -0.65 -3.78 -16.27
C GLU A 265 0.04 -5.12 -16.11
N PHE A 266 -0.64 -6.00 -15.40
CA PHE A 266 -0.31 -7.42 -15.24
C PHE A 266 -1.53 -8.22 -15.64
N VAL A 267 -1.38 -9.11 -16.62
CA VAL A 267 -2.46 -9.99 -17.08
C VAL A 267 -2.08 -11.43 -16.76
N GLY A 268 -2.80 -12.01 -15.81
CA GLY A 268 -2.60 -13.36 -15.30
C GLY A 268 -3.44 -14.41 -16.03
N ALA A 269 -3.85 -15.44 -15.28
CA ALA A 269 -4.61 -16.56 -15.82
C ALA A 269 -6.01 -16.15 -16.28
N ASN A 270 -6.57 -16.90 -17.24
CA ASN A 270 -7.95 -16.73 -17.65
C ASN A 270 -8.90 -17.13 -16.51
N ILE A 271 -9.83 -16.25 -16.15
CA ILE A 271 -10.91 -16.56 -15.19
C ILE A 271 -12.07 -17.20 -15.95
N ALA A 272 -12.54 -16.51 -16.99
CA ALA A 272 -13.64 -16.94 -17.85
C ALA A 272 -13.69 -16.11 -19.13
N SER A 273 -13.94 -16.76 -20.29
CA SER A 273 -14.10 -16.08 -21.58
C SER A 273 -12.92 -15.16 -21.89
N THR A 274 -13.14 -13.85 -22.09
CA THR A 274 -12.11 -12.85 -22.35
C THR A 274 -11.62 -12.13 -21.07
N TYR A 275 -12.04 -12.57 -19.88
CA TYR A 275 -11.68 -11.96 -18.60
C TYR A 275 -10.56 -12.74 -17.93
N PHE A 276 -9.48 -12.03 -17.61
CA PHE A 276 -8.26 -12.56 -17.01
C PHE A 276 -8.05 -11.90 -15.66
N ASP A 277 -7.39 -12.59 -14.73
CA ASP A 277 -6.87 -11.96 -13.52
C ASP A 277 -6.01 -10.76 -13.95
N THR A 278 -6.34 -9.56 -13.46
CA THR A 278 -5.69 -8.33 -13.93
C THR A 278 -5.39 -7.42 -12.76
N PHE A 279 -4.19 -6.88 -12.70
CA PHE A 279 -3.85 -5.72 -11.88
C PHE A 279 -3.33 -4.62 -12.82
N ARG A 280 -3.95 -3.45 -12.81
CA ARG A 280 -3.57 -2.35 -13.70
C ARG A 280 -3.62 -1.02 -12.99
N ILE A 281 -2.53 -0.27 -13.09
CA ILE A 281 -2.45 1.13 -12.67
C ILE A 281 -2.54 1.99 -13.95
N THR A 282 -3.46 2.95 -13.95
CA THR A 282 -3.61 3.93 -15.05
C THR A 282 -3.40 5.33 -14.52
N LEU A 283 -2.41 6.01 -15.10
CA LEU A 283 -2.01 7.39 -14.79
C LEU A 283 -2.24 8.24 -16.05
N PRO A 284 -3.32 9.05 -16.11
CA PRO A 284 -3.70 9.73 -17.36
C PRO A 284 -2.70 10.74 -17.91
N ALA A 285 -1.91 11.34 -17.02
CA ALA A 285 -0.81 12.22 -17.40
C ALA A 285 0.38 11.98 -16.48
N VAL A 286 1.51 11.54 -17.05
CA VAL A 286 2.81 11.50 -16.41
C VAL A 286 3.78 12.39 -17.16
N LYS A 287 4.70 13.02 -16.43
CA LYS A 287 5.85 13.74 -16.96
C LYS A 287 7.13 13.09 -16.46
N LEU A 288 8.14 13.05 -17.31
CA LEU A 288 9.45 12.47 -16.98
C LEU A 288 10.37 13.58 -16.47
N ASP A 289 10.75 13.51 -15.20
CA ASP A 289 11.50 14.56 -14.50
C ASP A 289 13.02 14.43 -14.69
N GLU A 290 13.51 13.20 -14.85
CA GLU A 290 14.94 12.90 -14.96
C GLU A 290 15.12 11.61 -15.77
N GLY A 291 16.11 11.58 -16.68
CA GLY A 291 16.55 10.33 -17.30
C GLY A 291 17.32 10.43 -18.62
N PRO A 292 18.24 11.41 -18.85
CA PRO A 292 19.01 11.40 -20.09
C PRO A 292 19.82 10.10 -20.20
N PRO A 293 19.83 9.43 -21.36
CA PRO A 293 20.62 8.22 -21.56
C PRO A 293 22.12 8.53 -21.43
N VAL A 294 22.82 7.79 -20.58
CA VAL A 294 24.27 7.92 -20.38
C VAL A 294 24.98 6.68 -20.91
N VAL A 295 26.02 6.89 -21.72
CA VAL A 295 26.89 5.82 -22.20
C VAL A 295 28.04 5.63 -21.21
N ASP A 296 27.96 4.58 -20.39
CA ASP A 296 28.96 4.23 -19.36
C ASP A 296 29.70 2.93 -19.68
N GLY A 297 30.22 2.82 -20.91
CA GLY A 297 31.02 1.68 -21.36
C GLY A 297 30.43 0.91 -22.54
N PHE A 298 30.87 -0.34 -22.73
CA PHE A 298 30.56 -1.17 -23.90
C PHE A 298 29.19 -1.88 -23.84
N GLY A 299 28.47 -1.79 -22.71
CA GLY A 299 27.19 -2.47 -22.50
C GLY A 299 26.00 -1.78 -23.17
N VAL A 300 24.84 -2.43 -23.13
CA VAL A 300 23.57 -1.80 -23.53
C VAL A 300 23.27 -0.62 -22.62
N VAL A 301 22.91 0.52 -23.21
CA VAL A 301 22.53 1.74 -22.49
C VAL A 301 21.21 1.52 -21.77
N LYS A 302 21.15 1.84 -20.48
CA LYS A 302 20.03 1.53 -19.59
C LYS A 302 19.58 2.75 -18.81
N PRO A 303 18.85 3.68 -19.43
CA PRO A 303 18.35 4.85 -18.73
C PRO A 303 17.34 4.46 -17.64
N SER A 304 17.34 5.26 -16.59
CA SER A 304 16.32 5.26 -15.55
C SER A 304 15.53 6.55 -15.68
N PHE A 305 14.24 6.45 -15.97
CA PHE A 305 13.34 7.59 -16.06
C PHE A 305 12.52 7.72 -14.78
N ASN A 306 12.73 8.80 -14.05
CA ASN A 306 11.85 9.17 -12.94
C ASN A 306 10.66 9.96 -13.48
N PHE A 307 9.47 9.70 -12.97
CA PHE A 307 8.27 10.38 -13.42
C PHE A 307 7.37 10.80 -12.27
N THR A 308 6.62 11.87 -12.53
CA THR A 308 5.56 12.38 -11.67
C THR A 308 4.23 12.31 -12.42
N ALA A 309 3.22 11.71 -11.79
CA ALA A 309 1.86 11.71 -12.33
C ALA A 309 1.12 12.97 -11.90
N LEU A 310 0.39 13.57 -12.84
CA LEU A 310 -0.37 14.80 -12.67
C LEU A 310 -1.83 14.56 -13.08
N TYR A 311 -2.69 15.50 -12.67
CA TYR A 311 -4.07 15.52 -13.14
C TYR A 311 -4.13 16.15 -14.53
N ASP A 312 -4.74 15.45 -15.48
CA ASP A 312 -4.91 15.91 -16.86
C ASP A 312 -6.12 16.84 -17.06
N GLY A 313 -6.86 17.14 -15.97
CA GLY A 313 -8.05 17.98 -15.99
C GLY A 313 -9.35 17.23 -16.31
N THR A 314 -9.31 15.94 -16.63
CA THR A 314 -10.49 15.19 -17.10
C THR A 314 -10.57 13.77 -16.55
N ASN A 315 -9.53 12.96 -16.75
CA ASN A 315 -9.56 11.52 -16.49
C ASN A 315 -9.06 11.19 -15.07
N PRO A 316 -9.67 10.21 -14.38
CA PRO A 316 -9.22 9.82 -13.06
C PRO A 316 -8.01 8.88 -13.13
N VAL A 317 -7.07 9.06 -12.20
CA VAL A 317 -6.13 8.00 -11.83
C VAL A 317 -6.90 6.83 -11.23
N LYS A 318 -6.57 5.61 -11.66
CA LYS A 318 -7.25 4.41 -11.20
C LYS A 318 -6.33 3.20 -11.07
N ILE A 319 -6.71 2.31 -10.15
CA ILE A 319 -6.22 0.94 -10.07
C ILE A 319 -7.39 0.02 -10.41
N GLU A 320 -7.26 -0.73 -11.50
CA GLU A 320 -8.22 -1.76 -11.90
C GLU A 320 -7.71 -3.12 -11.43
N TYR A 321 -8.60 -3.88 -10.80
CA TYR A 321 -8.31 -5.21 -10.28
C TYR A 321 -9.43 -6.17 -10.68
N ILE A 322 -9.12 -7.15 -11.51
CA ILE A 322 -10.06 -8.18 -11.93
C ILE A 322 -9.67 -9.48 -11.24
N SER A 323 -10.60 -10.06 -10.51
CA SER A 323 -10.43 -11.33 -9.83
C SER A 323 -11.76 -12.09 -9.71
N THR A 324 -11.75 -13.16 -8.94
CA THR A 324 -12.98 -13.90 -8.54
C THR A 324 -13.59 -13.38 -7.24
N ASP A 325 -13.05 -12.31 -6.66
CA ASP A 325 -13.54 -11.74 -5.40
C ASP A 325 -14.88 -11.01 -5.62
N THR A 326 -15.92 -11.47 -4.93
CA THR A 326 -17.25 -10.86 -4.97
C THR A 326 -17.40 -9.67 -4.02
N ALA A 327 -16.42 -9.45 -3.13
CA ALA A 327 -16.40 -8.35 -2.17
C ALA A 327 -14.98 -7.82 -1.90
N VAL A 328 -14.88 -6.51 -1.64
CA VAL A 328 -13.64 -5.81 -1.25
C VAL A 328 -13.13 -6.19 0.11
#